data_AF-A0A221P2J1-F1
#
_entry.id   AF-A0A221P2J1-F1
#
_cell.length_a   1.000
_cell.length_b   1.000
_cell.length_c   1.000
_cell.angle_alpha   90.00
_cell.angle_beta   90.00
_cell.angle_gamma   90.00
#
_symmetry.space_group_name_H-M   'P 1'
#
loop_
_entity.id
_entity.type
_entity.pdbx_description
1 polymer ?
#
loop_
_entity_poly.entity_id
_entity_poly.type
_entity_poly.pdbx_seq_one_letter_code
_entity_poly.pdbx_strand_id
1 'polypeptide(L)'
;MATEHGPGDDLYEMFRGYGFEAGETIFIFTPGFSLEDLKNAQFGNTYADPLPIRIGLSASITFDVVVQTTTSVFVGVDHDGGDTPLGCFKHPDWYVEGWLMKSGFDPYEEARRVRLYLRAAGDNPNPTEGFIQVVPKNPDPNGTIRYTEDV
;
A
#
# COMPACT_ATOMS: atom_id res chain seq x y z
N MET A 1 -21.10 -24.92 -6.47
CA MET A 1 -21.25 -23.79 -7.40
C MET A 1 -20.01 -22.94 -7.20
N ALA A 2 -19.09 -22.99 -8.16
CA ALA A 2 -17.89 -22.16 -8.14
C ALA A 2 -18.30 -20.79 -8.69
N THR A 3 -18.17 -19.74 -7.87
CA THR A 3 -18.27 -18.36 -8.33
C THR A 3 -16.99 -18.03 -9.09
N GLU A 4 -17.11 -17.79 -10.40
CA GLU A 4 -16.03 -17.19 -11.19
C GLU A 4 -15.82 -15.77 -10.67
N HIS A 5 -14.72 -15.56 -9.94
CA HIS A 5 -14.25 -14.25 -9.54
C HIS A 5 -13.59 -13.60 -10.75
N GLY A 6 -14.07 -12.41 -11.13
CA GLY A 6 -13.38 -11.62 -12.14
C GLY A 6 -12.02 -11.16 -11.60
N PRO A 7 -11.05 -10.80 -12.46
CA PRO A 7 -9.73 -10.34 -12.02
C PRO A 7 -9.74 -9.10 -11.10
N GLY A 8 -10.88 -8.42 -10.95
CA GLY A 8 -11.09 -7.31 -10.01
C GLY A 8 -11.62 -7.71 -8.63
N ASP A 9 -12.22 -8.91 -8.47
CA ASP A 9 -12.82 -9.34 -7.20
C ASP A 9 -11.75 -9.73 -6.17
N ASP A 10 -10.65 -10.35 -6.63
CA ASP A 10 -9.55 -10.77 -5.77
C ASP A 10 -8.79 -9.57 -5.17
N LEU A 11 -8.59 -8.51 -5.97
CA LEU A 11 -7.99 -7.26 -5.50
C LEU A 11 -8.90 -6.55 -4.49
N TYR A 12 -10.20 -6.56 -4.74
CA TYR A 12 -11.18 -5.95 -3.84
C TYR A 12 -11.21 -6.62 -2.46
N GLU A 13 -11.27 -7.96 -2.42
CA GLU A 13 -11.23 -8.72 -1.16
C GLU A 13 -9.89 -8.56 -0.45
N MET A 14 -8.78 -8.54 -1.21
CA MET A 14 -7.44 -8.24 -0.69
C MET A 14 -7.42 -6.86 0.00
N PHE A 15 -7.91 -5.81 -0.66
CA PHE A 15 -7.95 -4.46 -0.10
C PHE A 15 -8.75 -4.41 1.21
N ARG A 16 -9.95 -5.01 1.25
CA ARG A 16 -10.74 -5.11 2.48
C ARG A 16 -10.03 -5.88 3.58
N GLY A 17 -9.36 -6.98 3.23
CA GLY A 17 -8.58 -7.80 4.17
C GLY A 17 -7.44 -7.02 4.85
N TYR A 18 -6.87 -6.03 4.15
CA TYR A 18 -5.85 -5.12 4.68
C TYR A 18 -6.42 -3.78 5.16
N GLY A 19 -7.73 -3.71 5.39
CA GLY A 19 -8.39 -2.57 6.00
C GLY A 19 -8.61 -1.37 5.09
N PHE A 20 -8.35 -1.47 3.78
CA PHE A 20 -8.79 -0.43 2.84
C PHE A 20 -10.32 -0.38 2.81
N GLU A 21 -10.85 0.83 2.81
CA GLU A 21 -12.28 1.07 3.03
C GLU A 21 -12.86 1.90 1.89
N ALA A 22 -14.15 1.78 1.62
CA ALA A 22 -14.79 2.70 0.70
C ALA A 22 -14.92 4.11 1.33
N GLY A 23 -15.02 5.12 0.47
CA GLY A 23 -15.11 6.53 0.85
C GLY A 23 -13.93 7.37 0.36
N GLU A 24 -12.77 6.76 0.13
CA GLU A 24 -11.59 7.40 -0.47
C GLU A 24 -11.04 6.56 -1.62
N THR A 25 -10.53 7.23 -2.66
CA THR A 25 -9.95 6.57 -3.82
C THR A 25 -8.59 5.95 -3.47
N ILE A 26 -8.34 4.73 -3.95
CA ILE A 26 -7.03 4.10 -3.92
C ILE A 26 -6.27 4.53 -5.19
N PHE A 27 -5.05 5.00 -5.02
CA PHE A 27 -4.17 5.33 -6.14
C PHE A 27 -3.10 4.27 -6.30
N ILE A 28 -2.85 3.88 -7.55
CA ILE A 28 -1.72 3.04 -7.91
C ILE A 28 -0.49 3.93 -8.05
N PHE A 29 0.66 3.45 -7.59
CA PHE A 29 1.91 4.20 -7.65
C PHE A 29 3.10 3.28 -7.88
N THR A 30 4.16 3.85 -8.43
CA THR A 30 5.43 3.14 -8.59
C THR A 30 6.34 3.49 -7.42
N PRO A 31 6.78 2.52 -6.60
CA PRO A 31 7.71 2.76 -5.51
C PRO A 31 9.04 3.33 -6.03
N GLY A 32 9.39 4.54 -5.57
CA GLY A 32 10.68 5.18 -5.87
C GLY A 32 11.79 4.82 -4.88
N PHE A 33 11.59 3.79 -4.07
CA PHE A 33 12.43 3.42 -2.93
C PHE A 33 12.65 1.89 -2.90
N SER A 34 13.72 1.46 -2.23
CA SER A 34 14.08 0.06 -2.03
C SER A 34 13.49 -0.51 -0.74
N LEU A 35 13.53 -1.84 -0.59
CA LEU A 35 13.17 -2.47 0.69
C LEU A 35 14.09 -2.03 1.85
N GLU A 36 15.35 -1.69 1.56
CA GLU A 36 16.27 -1.15 2.57
C GLU A 36 15.82 0.23 3.07
N ASP A 37 15.36 1.09 2.17
CA ASP A 37 14.79 2.40 2.53
C ASP A 37 13.56 2.24 3.42
N LEU A 38 12.67 1.28 3.12
CA LEU A 38 11.51 0.99 3.96
C LEU A 38 11.91 0.53 5.37
N LYS A 39 12.94 -0.34 5.48
CA LYS A 39 13.47 -0.77 6.78
C LYS A 39 14.07 0.39 7.56
N ASN A 40 14.83 1.25 6.89
CA ASN A 40 15.43 2.44 7.49
C ASN A 40 14.35 3.43 7.94
N ALA A 41 13.29 3.62 7.16
CA ALA A 41 12.15 4.46 7.51
C ALA A 41 11.36 3.91 8.72
N GLN A 42 11.33 2.59 8.91
CA GLN A 42 10.65 1.97 10.06
C GLN A 42 11.48 2.02 11.36
N PHE A 43 12.80 1.78 11.27
CA PHE A 43 13.65 1.57 12.45
C PHE A 43 14.62 2.73 12.74
N GLY A 44 15.00 3.49 11.72
CA GLY A 44 15.92 4.64 11.83
C GLY A 44 15.22 5.98 12.04
N ASN A 45 13.89 6.01 11.90
CA ASN A 45 13.07 7.21 12.04
C ASN A 45 12.87 7.59 13.52
N THR A 46 13.03 8.87 13.84
CA THR A 46 12.67 9.42 15.16
C THR A 46 11.70 10.59 15.01
N TYR A 47 10.98 10.92 16.08
CA TYR A 47 10.10 12.11 16.08
C TYR A 47 10.83 13.43 15.75
N ALA A 48 12.13 13.53 16.05
CA ALA A 48 12.93 14.72 15.78
C ALA A 48 13.59 14.71 14.38
N ASP A 49 13.71 13.53 13.78
CA ASP A 49 14.36 13.33 12.49
C ASP A 49 13.62 12.23 11.72
N PRO A 50 12.50 12.57 11.04
CA PRO A 50 11.74 11.59 10.30
C PRO A 50 12.44 11.21 8.99
N LEU A 51 12.48 9.90 8.72
CA LEU A 51 12.99 9.33 7.48
C LEU A 51 11.81 8.89 6.60
N PRO A 52 11.28 9.75 5.71
CA PRO A 52 10.16 9.39 4.86
C PRO A 52 10.60 8.51 3.68
N ILE A 53 9.66 7.68 3.20
CA ILE A 53 9.75 7.05 1.88
C ILE A 53 9.08 7.94 0.84
N ARG A 54 9.66 8.01 -0.36
CA ARG A 54 9.12 8.81 -1.46
C ARG A 54 8.33 7.95 -2.43
N ILE A 55 7.06 8.31 -2.63
CA ILE A 55 6.16 7.65 -3.58
C ILE A 55 5.88 8.58 -4.76
N GLY A 56 5.75 8.04 -5.96
CA GLY A 56 5.36 8.79 -7.16
C GLY A 56 4.05 8.26 -7.73
N LEU A 57 3.01 9.10 -7.74
CA LEU A 57 1.75 8.77 -8.43
C LEU A 57 1.88 9.01 -9.94
N SER A 58 2.66 10.02 -10.33
CA SER A 58 2.98 10.33 -11.72
C SER A 58 4.39 10.94 -11.82
N ALA A 59 4.88 11.18 -13.03
CA ALA A 59 6.21 11.78 -13.25
C ALA A 59 6.37 13.16 -12.58
N SER A 60 5.28 13.87 -12.30
CA SER A 60 5.27 15.21 -11.71
C SER A 60 4.74 15.26 -10.28
N ILE A 61 4.12 14.18 -9.79
CA ILE A 61 3.45 14.16 -8.48
C ILE A 61 4.14 13.12 -7.60
N THR A 62 4.87 13.62 -6.60
CA THR A 62 5.55 12.80 -5.59
C THR A 62 5.17 13.24 -4.19
N PHE A 63 5.14 12.30 -3.27
CA PHE A 63 4.83 12.54 -1.86
C PHE A 63 5.85 11.86 -0.95
N ASP A 64 6.04 12.47 0.22
CA ASP A 64 6.86 11.91 1.29
C ASP A 64 5.94 11.33 2.37
N VAL A 65 6.10 10.04 2.64
CA VAL A 65 5.33 9.31 3.65
C VAL A 65 6.24 8.97 4.82
N VAL A 66 5.92 9.46 6.00
CA VAL A 66 6.58 9.04 7.24
C VAL A 66 5.97 7.72 7.69
N VAL A 67 6.78 6.67 7.66
CA VAL A 67 6.37 5.31 8.03
C VAL A 67 6.17 5.22 9.54
N GLN A 68 5.02 4.69 9.95
CA GLN A 68 4.70 4.42 11.35
C GLN A 68 4.76 2.92 11.66
N THR A 69 4.14 2.11 10.82
CA THR A 69 4.12 0.65 10.98
C THR A 69 4.31 -0.04 9.63
N THR A 70 5.01 -1.16 9.66
CA THR A 70 5.25 -2.02 8.50
C THR A 70 4.96 -3.47 8.90
N THR A 71 4.16 -4.16 8.09
CA THR A 71 3.78 -5.56 8.30
C THR A 71 4.07 -6.36 7.04
N SER A 72 4.79 -7.47 7.17
CA SER A 72 5.01 -8.41 6.06
C SER A 72 3.74 -9.20 5.76
N VAL A 73 3.39 -9.29 4.49
CA VAL A 73 2.23 -10.02 3.99
C VAL A 73 2.72 -11.21 3.18
N PHE A 74 2.49 -12.43 3.70
CA PHE A 74 2.88 -13.66 3.04
C PHE A 74 1.74 -14.16 2.15
N VAL A 75 1.88 -13.91 0.84
CA VAL A 75 0.95 -14.42 -0.16
C VAL A 75 1.36 -15.84 -0.55
N GLY A 76 0.40 -16.76 -0.51
CA GLY A 76 0.60 -18.14 -0.91
C GLY A 76 0.82 -18.28 -2.42
N VAL A 77 1.70 -19.18 -2.83
CA VAL A 77 1.85 -19.55 -4.24
C VAL A 77 0.76 -20.55 -4.59
N ASP A 78 -0.21 -20.14 -5.41
CA ASP A 78 -1.25 -21.02 -5.92
C ASP A 78 -0.85 -21.47 -7.33
N HIS A 79 -0.37 -22.72 -7.43
CA HIS A 79 -0.16 -23.39 -8.70
C HIS A 79 -1.39 -24.28 -8.93
N ASP A 80 -2.35 -23.78 -9.69
CA ASP A 80 -3.55 -24.48 -10.15
C ASP A 80 -4.62 -24.80 -9.09
N GLY A 81 -5.58 -23.88 -8.96
CA GLY A 81 -6.99 -24.26 -8.81
C GLY A 81 -7.39 -24.91 -7.49
N GLY A 82 -7.18 -24.24 -6.36
CA GLY A 82 -8.06 -24.39 -5.20
C GLY A 82 -7.60 -25.32 -4.07
N ASP A 83 -6.35 -25.75 -4.05
CA ASP A 83 -5.80 -26.52 -2.93
C ASP A 83 -4.59 -25.82 -2.31
N THR A 84 -4.72 -25.53 -1.01
CA THR A 84 -3.71 -25.10 -0.01
C THR A 84 -2.35 -24.61 -0.55
N PRO A 85 -1.93 -23.36 -0.25
CA PRO A 85 -0.67 -22.83 -0.76
C PRO A 85 0.52 -23.73 -0.42
N LEU A 86 1.22 -24.19 -1.46
CA LEU A 86 2.38 -25.10 -1.34
C LEU A 86 3.62 -24.41 -0.75
N GLY A 87 3.58 -23.08 -0.62
CA GLY A 87 4.65 -22.26 -0.06
C GLY A 87 4.30 -20.76 -0.13
N CYS A 88 5.23 -19.94 0.33
CA CYS A 88 5.18 -18.48 0.18
C CYS A 88 6.25 -18.05 -0.82
N PHE A 89 6.03 -16.90 -1.49
CA PHE A 89 7.10 -16.26 -2.23
C PHE A 89 8.31 -15.97 -1.32
N LYS A 90 9.51 -15.96 -1.92
CA LYS A 90 10.75 -15.66 -1.21
C LYS A 90 10.73 -14.28 -0.56
N HIS A 91 10.05 -13.33 -1.20
CA HIS A 91 9.86 -11.99 -0.70
C HIS A 91 8.36 -11.74 -0.45
N PRO A 92 7.96 -11.33 0.77
CA PRO A 92 6.57 -11.01 1.05
C PRO A 92 6.20 -9.67 0.41
N ASP A 93 4.90 -9.47 0.28
CA ASP A 93 4.31 -8.15 0.10
C ASP A 93 4.43 -7.36 1.42
N TRP A 94 4.15 -6.06 1.37
CA TRP A 94 4.25 -5.20 2.56
C TRP A 94 3.02 -4.31 2.71
N TYR A 95 2.41 -4.40 3.89
CA TYR A 95 1.43 -3.43 4.34
C TYR A 95 2.10 -2.37 5.19
N VAL A 96 1.87 -1.10 4.88
CA VAL A 96 2.50 0.04 5.55
C VAL A 96 1.42 1.02 5.98
N GLU A 97 1.52 1.54 7.19
CA GLU A 97 0.76 2.73 7.60
C GLU A 97 1.71 3.86 7.96
N GLY A 98 1.27 5.07 7.68
CA GLY A 98 2.08 6.25 7.90
C GLY A 98 1.30 7.54 7.76
N TRP A 99 2.05 8.62 7.62
CA TRP A 99 1.51 9.97 7.50
C TRP A 99 2.09 10.64 6.26
N LEU A 100 1.22 11.19 5.42
CA LEU A 100 1.63 12.15 4.39
C LEU A 100 2.08 13.43 5.08
N MET A 101 3.30 13.85 4.76
CA MET A 101 3.82 15.13 5.21
C MET A 101 3.02 16.27 4.61
N LYS A 102 2.89 17.37 5.38
CA LYS A 102 2.23 18.59 4.90
C LYS A 102 2.92 19.07 3.63
N SER A 103 2.13 19.40 2.62
CA SER A 103 2.64 20.12 1.46
C SER A 103 3.22 21.46 1.92
N GLY A 104 4.46 21.77 1.56
CA GLY A 104 5.10 23.05 1.88
C GLY A 104 4.39 24.28 1.29
N PHE A 105 3.38 24.05 0.44
CA PHE A 105 2.56 25.08 -0.19
C PHE A 105 1.38 25.55 0.68
N ASP A 106 0.83 24.70 1.55
CA ASP A 106 -0.26 25.06 2.47
C ASP A 106 0.13 24.75 3.93
N PRO A 107 0.48 25.77 4.73
CA PRO A 107 0.88 25.57 6.13
C PRO A 107 -0.28 25.07 7.01
N TYR A 108 -1.53 25.21 6.57
CA TYR A 108 -2.73 24.81 7.32
C TYR A 108 -3.18 23.39 7.01
N GLU A 109 -2.59 22.74 6.00
CA GLU A 109 -2.97 21.37 5.65
C GLU A 109 -2.67 20.42 6.82
N GLU A 110 -3.66 19.62 7.22
CA GLU A 110 -3.49 18.60 8.26
C GLU A 110 -2.67 17.43 7.71
N ALA A 111 -1.76 16.88 8.51
CA ALA A 111 -1.11 15.61 8.17
C ALA A 111 -2.18 14.54 7.97
N ARG A 112 -2.11 13.81 6.86
CA ARG A 112 -3.11 12.79 6.50
C ARG A 112 -2.54 11.41 6.79
N ARG A 113 -3.27 10.60 7.55
CA ARG A 113 -2.92 9.19 7.75
C ARG A 113 -3.17 8.45 6.44
N VAL A 114 -2.21 7.61 6.06
CA VAL A 114 -2.28 6.79 4.86
C VAL A 114 -1.98 5.33 5.19
N ARG A 115 -2.48 4.47 4.32
CA ARG A 115 -2.11 3.06 4.24
C ARG A 115 -1.61 2.76 2.84
N LEU A 116 -0.62 1.88 2.76
CA LEU A 116 0.00 1.45 1.53
C LEU A 116 0.03 -0.07 1.50
N TYR A 117 -0.22 -0.64 0.32
CA TYR A 117 0.02 -2.04 0.02
C TYR A 117 1.07 -2.11 -1.08
N LEU A 118 2.21 -2.74 -0.79
CA LEU A 118 3.35 -2.85 -1.68
C LEU A 118 3.46 -4.29 -2.17
N ARG A 119 3.37 -4.49 -3.49
CA ARG A 119 3.56 -5.79 -4.10
C ARG A 119 5.02 -6.05 -4.42
N ALA A 120 5.54 -7.15 -3.92
CA ALA A 120 6.79 -7.73 -4.38
C ALA A 120 6.51 -8.62 -5.59
N ALA A 121 7.30 -8.50 -6.65
CA ALA A 121 7.17 -9.38 -7.83
C ALA A 121 7.85 -10.75 -7.55
N GLY A 122 7.29 -11.53 -6.63
CA GLY A 122 7.73 -12.89 -6.29
C GLY A 122 9.17 -12.97 -5.76
N ASP A 123 10.13 -13.20 -6.67
CA ASP A 123 11.56 -13.27 -6.35
C ASP A 123 12.27 -11.91 -6.36
N ASN A 124 11.58 -10.82 -6.73
CA ASN A 124 12.14 -9.47 -6.63
C ASN A 124 12.14 -8.99 -5.16
N PRO A 125 13.30 -8.65 -4.58
CA PRO A 125 13.36 -8.16 -3.20
C PRO A 125 12.76 -6.77 -3.02
N ASN A 126 12.57 -5.99 -4.10
CA ASN A 126 12.04 -4.64 -4.03
C ASN A 126 10.58 -4.60 -4.49
N PRO A 127 9.74 -3.75 -3.86
CA PRO A 127 8.40 -3.46 -4.34
C PRO A 127 8.40 -2.96 -5.79
N THR A 128 7.51 -3.53 -6.61
CA THR A 128 7.37 -3.15 -8.03
C THR A 128 6.15 -2.28 -8.29
N GLU A 129 5.12 -2.43 -7.46
CA GLU A 129 3.86 -1.72 -7.55
C GLU A 129 3.35 -1.44 -6.15
N GLY A 130 2.72 -0.28 -5.96
CA GLY A 130 2.12 0.11 -4.70
C GLY A 130 0.70 0.63 -4.89
N PHE A 131 -0.12 0.46 -3.85
CA PHE A 131 -1.43 1.05 -3.72
C PHE A 131 -1.43 1.95 -2.50
N ILE A 132 -1.98 3.15 -2.59
CA ILE A 132 -2.08 4.08 -1.47
C ILE A 132 -3.52 4.56 -1.30
N GLN A 133 -3.95 4.68 -0.04
CA GLN A 133 -5.21 5.30 0.31
C GLN A 133 -5.02 6.23 1.52
N VAL A 134 -5.61 7.41 1.46
CA VAL A 134 -5.83 8.24 2.66
C VAL A 134 -6.89 7.55 3.52
N VAL A 135 -6.59 7.32 4.80
CA VAL A 135 -7.55 6.69 5.70
C VAL A 135 -8.77 7.62 5.85
N PRO A 136 -9.98 7.18 5.43
CA PRO A 136 -11.17 8.01 5.45
C PRO A 136 -11.52 8.41 6.88
N LYS A 137 -11.92 9.67 7.08
CA LYS A 137 -12.44 10.14 8.39
C LYS A 137 -13.76 9.45 8.74
N ASN A 138 -14.57 9.13 7.72
CA ASN A 138 -15.86 8.45 7.84
C ASN A 138 -15.86 7.23 6.90
N PRO A 139 -15.40 6.06 7.35
CA PRO A 139 -15.34 4.87 6.50
C PRO A 139 -16.75 4.37 6.13
N ASP A 140 -16.90 3.93 4.88
CA ASP A 140 -18.10 3.23 4.42
C ASP A 140 -17.82 1.73 4.27
N PRO A 141 -18.14 0.90 5.27
CA PRO A 141 -17.82 -0.53 5.25
C PRO A 141 -18.62 -1.31 4.18
N ASN A 142 -19.72 -0.74 3.68
CA ASN A 142 -20.58 -1.38 2.68
C ASN A 142 -20.41 -0.77 1.28
N GLY A 143 -19.65 0.32 1.17
CA GLY A 143 -19.39 0.99 -0.08
C GLY A 143 -18.45 0.20 -1.00
N THR A 144 -18.41 0.63 -2.25
CA THR A 144 -17.50 0.09 -3.27
C THR A 144 -16.16 0.81 -3.19
N ILE A 145 -15.09 0.05 -2.97
CA ILE A 145 -13.71 0.52 -3.09
C ILE A 145 -13.44 0.89 -4.55
N ARG A 146 -12.91 2.09 -4.76
CA ARG A 146 -12.50 2.59 -6.08
C ARG A 146 -10.98 2.69 -6.11
N TYR A 147 -10.38 2.23 -7.20
CA TYR A 147 -8.96 2.42 -7.46
C TYR A 147 -8.75 2.99 -8.86
N THR A 148 -7.67 3.77 -9.04
CA THR A 148 -7.32 4.41 -10.32
C THR A 148 -5.80 4.51 -10.50
N GLU A 149 -5.38 4.48 -11.76
CA GLU A 149 -4.02 4.80 -12.21
C GLU A 149 -3.88 6.30 -12.55
N ASP A 150 -4.99 7.02 -12.71
CA ASP A 150 -5.01 8.40 -13.18
C ASP A 150 -4.98 9.41 -12.02
N VAL A 151 -4.01 10.33 -12.07
CA VAL A 151 -3.92 11.52 -11.21
C VAL A 151 -3.76 12.77 -12.07
#